data_AF-A0A558A9G5-F1
#
_entry.id   AF-A0A558A9G5-F1
#
_cell.length_a   1.000
_cell.length_b   1.000
_cell.length_c   1.000
_cell.angle_alpha   90.00
_cell.angle_beta   90.00
_cell.angle_gamma   90.00
#
_symmetry.space_group_name_H-M   'P 1'
#
loop_
_entity.id
_entity.type
_entity.pdbx_description
1 polymer ?
#
loop_
_entity_poly.entity_id
_entity_poly.type
_entity_poly.pdbx_seq_one_letter_code
_entity_poly.pdbx_strand_id
1 'polypeptide(L)'
;MDHLQYLLLLAACLLVTLPLELTGSRVYRRPARLAKAILPAAVVFLAWDVLAIAGGVWNYNPRYLVGVTLPFGVPLEEALFFVVVPLCGLLTFETVERMLPKAKR
;
A
#
# COMPACT_ATOMS: atom_id res chain seq x y z
N MET A 1 -7.32 21.85 -4.90
CA MET A 1 -6.46 20.84 -5.57
C MET A 1 -5.61 20.05 -4.57
N ASP A 2 -5.48 20.50 -3.32
CA ASP A 2 -4.64 19.83 -2.29
C ASP A 2 -5.19 18.45 -1.83
N HIS A 3 -6.51 18.27 -1.84
CA HIS A 3 -7.19 17.03 -1.41
C HIS A 3 -6.85 15.77 -2.22
N LEU A 4 -6.33 15.94 -3.44
CA LEU A 4 -5.98 14.81 -4.32
C LEU A 4 -4.52 14.40 -4.17
N GLN A 5 -3.69 15.15 -3.45
CA GLN A 5 -2.24 14.92 -3.41
C GLN A 5 -1.89 13.53 -2.91
N TYR A 6 -2.55 13.05 -1.85
CA TYR A 6 -2.27 11.72 -1.31
C TYR A 6 -2.68 10.63 -2.31
N LEU A 7 -3.89 10.70 -2.88
CA LEU A 7 -4.32 9.76 -3.92
C LEU A 7 -3.43 9.78 -5.17
N LEU A 8 -3.04 10.96 -5.64
CA LEU A 8 -2.15 11.12 -6.79
C LEU A 8 -0.77 10.52 -6.50
N LEU A 9 -0.28 10.65 -5.27
CA LEU A 9 0.99 10.06 -4.85
C LEU A 9 0.90 8.52 -4.85
N LEU A 10 -0.17 7.95 -4.30
CA LEU A 10 -0.41 6.50 -4.36
C LEU A 10 -0.54 6.00 -5.79
N ALA A 11 -1.28 6.72 -6.63
CA ALA A 11 -1.42 6.41 -8.05
C ALA A 11 -0.07 6.48 -8.77
N ALA A 12 0.76 7.50 -8.49
CA ALA A 12 2.10 7.62 -9.04
C ALA A 12 2.99 6.45 -8.62
N CYS A 13 2.95 6.01 -7.35
CA CYS A 13 3.66 4.82 -6.90
C CYS A 13 3.26 3.56 -7.69
N LEU A 14 1.96 3.35 -7.90
CA LEU A 14 1.47 2.24 -8.73
C LEU A 14 1.94 2.37 -10.18
N LEU A 15 1.81 3.55 -10.79
CA LEU A 15 2.21 3.78 -12.18
C LEU A 15 3.70 3.55 -12.42
N VAL A 16 4.54 3.94 -11.46
CA VAL A 16 6.00 3.74 -11.55
C VAL A 16 6.38 2.27 -11.36
N THR A 17 5.67 1.53 -10.51
CA THR A 17 5.96 0.12 -10.24
C THR A 17 5.25 -0.86 -11.19
N LEU A 18 4.19 -0.43 -11.87
CA LEU A 18 3.42 -1.26 -12.81
C LEU A 18 4.28 -1.86 -13.95
N PRO A 19 5.22 -1.12 -14.58
CA PRO A 19 6.12 -1.69 -15.57
C PRO A 19 7.00 -2.83 -15.04
N LEU A 20 7.25 -2.90 -13.74
CA LEU A 20 8.02 -4.01 -13.14
C LEU A 20 7.29 -5.34 -13.31
N GLU A 21 5.96 -5.37 -13.39
CA GLU A 21 5.20 -6.58 -13.69
C GLU A 21 5.55 -7.14 -15.08
N LEU A 22 5.91 -6.27 -16.04
CA LEU A 22 6.32 -6.67 -17.39
C LEU A 22 7.66 -7.42 -17.41
N THR A 23 8.50 -7.23 -16.39
CA THR A 23 9.75 -8.01 -16.22
C THR A 23 9.49 -9.47 -15.81
N GLY A 24 8.23 -9.81 -15.53
CA GLY A 24 7.79 -11.18 -15.27
C GLY A 24 7.61 -11.52 -13.79
N SER A 25 7.65 -10.53 -12.88
CA SER A 25 7.41 -10.72 -11.43
C SER A 25 6.07 -11.43 -11.13
N ARG A 26 5.04 -11.27 -11.99
CA ARG A 26 3.77 -12.01 -11.94
C ARG A 26 3.04 -11.88 -10.59
N VAL A 27 3.21 -10.76 -9.90
CA VAL A 27 2.62 -10.50 -8.58
C VAL A 27 1.11 -10.35 -8.72
N TYR A 28 0.64 -9.60 -9.72
CA TYR A 28 -0.78 -9.42 -10.00
C TYR A 28 -1.47 -10.72 -10.46
N ARG A 29 -0.71 -11.69 -10.97
CA ARG A 29 -1.26 -12.99 -11.42
C ARG A 29 -1.57 -13.96 -10.27
N ARG A 30 -1.23 -13.62 -9.03
CA ARG A 30 -1.45 -14.47 -7.84
C ARG A 30 -2.18 -13.72 -6.72
N PRO A 31 -3.43 -13.27 -6.94
CA PRO A 31 -4.15 -12.41 -6.00
C PRO A 31 -4.32 -13.06 -4.62
N ALA A 32 -4.54 -14.37 -4.55
CA ALA A 32 -4.67 -15.07 -3.26
C ALA A 32 -3.39 -15.05 -2.42
N ARG A 33 -2.20 -15.09 -3.04
CA ARG A 33 -0.92 -15.01 -2.30
C ARG A 33 -0.61 -13.57 -1.91
N LEU A 34 -0.87 -12.65 -2.81
CA LEU A 34 -0.77 -11.22 -2.55
C LEU A 34 -1.64 -10.82 -1.35
N ALA A 35 -2.90 -11.23 -1.35
CA ALA A 35 -3.82 -10.99 -0.24
C ALA A 35 -3.32 -11.60 1.07
N LYS A 36 -2.80 -12.84 1.06
CA LYS A 36 -2.23 -13.47 2.26
C LYS A 36 -0.96 -12.77 2.77
N ALA A 37 -0.18 -12.12 1.90
CA ALA A 37 1.00 -11.37 2.30
C ALA A 37 0.64 -9.99 2.87
N ILE A 38 -0.31 -9.30 2.23
CA ILE A 38 -0.65 -7.90 2.57
C ILE A 38 -1.70 -7.83 3.69
N LEU A 39 -2.79 -8.61 3.61
CA LEU A 39 -3.94 -8.44 4.50
C LEU A 39 -3.61 -8.61 5.99
N PRO A 40 -2.80 -9.58 6.44
CA PRO A 40 -2.49 -9.71 7.86
C PRO A 40 -1.79 -8.47 8.41
N ALA A 41 -0.81 -7.94 7.67
CA ALA A 41 -0.12 -6.71 8.05
C ALA A 41 -1.07 -5.50 8.01
N ALA A 42 -1.82 -5.35 6.91
CA ALA A 42 -2.78 -4.26 6.75
C ALA A 42 -3.82 -4.23 7.89
N VAL A 43 -4.35 -5.39 8.30
CA VAL A 43 -5.31 -5.49 9.40
C VAL A 43 -4.70 -5.05 10.74
N VAL A 44 -3.48 -5.51 11.05
CA VAL A 44 -2.80 -5.16 12.31
C VAL A 44 -2.53 -3.65 12.37
N PHE A 45 -2.03 -3.07 11.29
CA PHE A 45 -1.72 -1.63 11.27
C PHE A 45 -2.97 -0.76 11.20
N LEU A 46 -4.01 -1.15 10.45
CA LEU A 46 -5.29 -0.44 10.45
C LEU A 46 -5.96 -0.47 11.83
N ALA A 47 -5.90 -1.61 12.53
CA ALA A 47 -6.42 -1.69 13.89
C ALA A 47 -5.67 -0.74 14.84
N TRP A 48 -4.34 -0.67 14.70
CA TRP A 48 -3.52 0.28 15.46
C TRP A 48 -3.88 1.75 15.14
N ASP A 49 -4.07 2.07 13.87
CA ASP A 49 -4.47 3.41 13.43
C ASP A 49 -5.80 3.83 14.03
N VAL A 50 -6.80 2.95 13.99
CA VAL A 50 -8.10 3.18 14.62
C VAL A 50 -7.93 3.49 16.11
N LEU A 51 -7.09 2.73 16.82
CA LEU A 51 -6.83 2.97 18.24
C LEU A 51 -6.12 4.31 18.48
N ALA A 52 -5.17 4.69 17.63
CA ALA A 52 -4.43 5.95 17.75
C ALA A 52 -5.34 7.17 17.49
N ILE A 53 -6.24 7.07 16.51
CA ILE A 53 -7.26 8.09 16.21
C ILE A 53 -8.26 8.20 17.36
N ALA A 54 -8.79 7.06 17.81
CA ALA A 54 -9.76 7.02 18.92
C ALA A 54 -9.16 7.53 20.23
N GLY A 55 -7.87 7.30 20.46
CA GLY A 55 -7.12 7.83 21.60
C GLY A 55 -6.73 9.30 21.48
N GLY A 56 -7.01 9.96 20.34
CA GLY A 56 -6.62 11.36 20.09
C GLY A 56 -5.11 11.58 20.00
N VAL A 57 -4.32 10.51 19.92
CA VAL A 57 -2.85 10.57 19.78
C VAL A 57 -2.47 10.95 18.35
N TRP A 58 -3.31 10.58 17.39
CA TRP A 58 -3.09 10.82 15.97
C TRP A 58 -4.34 11.40 15.30
N ASN A 59 -4.13 12.31 14.34
CA ASN A 59 -5.20 12.81 13.49
C ASN A 59 -4.64 13.14 12.11
N TYR A 60 -5.47 13.01 11.07
CA TYR A 60 -5.07 13.32 9.70
C TYR A 60 -5.48 14.74 9.34
N ASN A 61 -4.68 15.38 8.50
CA ASN A 61 -5.01 16.71 8.01
C ASN A 61 -6.07 16.61 6.89
N PRO A 62 -7.30 17.09 7.10
CA PRO A 62 -8.39 16.97 6.12
C PRO A 62 -8.10 17.73 4.81
N ARG A 63 -7.11 18.63 4.80
CA ARG A 63 -6.69 19.39 3.62
C ARG A 63 -6.12 18.50 2.50
N TYR A 64 -5.54 17.34 2.85
CA TYR A 64 -4.89 16.44 1.89
C TYR A 64 -5.69 15.17 1.60
N LEU A 65 -6.88 15.06 2.19
CA LEU A 65 -7.79 13.93 2.04
C LEU A 65 -8.95 14.36 1.15
N VAL A 66 -9.50 13.40 0.40
CA VAL A 66 -10.70 13.56 -0.42
C VAL A 66 -11.96 13.71 0.44
N GLY A 67 -11.86 13.46 1.74
CA GLY A 67 -12.97 13.60 2.70
C GLY A 67 -13.84 12.35 2.83
N VAL A 68 -13.42 11.23 2.22
CA VAL A 68 -14.05 9.92 2.42
C VAL A 68 -13.40 9.25 3.63
N THR A 69 -14.16 9.11 4.71
CA THR A 69 -13.74 8.38 5.91
C THR A 69 -14.42 7.03 5.97
N LEU A 70 -13.62 5.99 6.18
CA LEU A 70 -14.07 4.64 6.51
C LEU A 70 -14.64 4.60 7.94
N PRO A 71 -15.32 3.50 8.31
CA PRO A 71 -15.70 3.24 9.69
C PRO A 71 -14.52 3.47 10.64
N PHE A 72 -14.81 3.98 11.84
CA PHE A 72 -13.82 4.28 12.88
C PHE A 72 -12.88 5.46 12.58
N GLY A 73 -13.19 6.30 11.58
CA GLY A 73 -12.50 7.57 11.35
C GLY A 73 -11.23 7.48 10.49
N VAL A 74 -10.96 6.33 9.89
CA VAL A 74 -9.78 6.12 9.04
C VAL A 74 -10.04 6.71 7.64
N PRO A 75 -9.15 7.55 7.08
CA PRO A 75 -9.31 8.03 5.71
C PRO A 75 -9.19 6.92 4.67
N LEU A 76 -9.89 7.05 3.53
CA LEU A 76 -9.78 6.11 2.41
C LEU A 76 -8.34 5.97 1.91
N GLU A 77 -7.63 7.08 1.85
CA GLU A 77 -6.24 7.13 1.39
C GLU A 77 -5.32 6.29 2.26
N GLU A 78 -5.59 6.22 3.57
CA GLU A 78 -4.81 5.43 4.51
C GLU A 78 -5.06 3.93 4.34
N ALA A 79 -6.33 3.54 4.15
CA ALA A 79 -6.66 2.16 3.81
C ALA A 79 -6.00 1.73 2.48
N LEU A 80 -5.95 2.63 1.50
CA LEU A 80 -5.24 2.40 0.24
C LEU A 80 -3.73 2.33 0.44
N PHE A 81 -3.14 3.15 1.31
CA PHE A 81 -1.72 3.13 1.63
C PHE A 81 -1.25 1.75 2.11
N PHE A 82 -1.98 1.14 3.05
CA PHE A 82 -1.67 -0.20 3.57
C PHE A 82 -1.78 -1.33 2.53
N VAL A 83 -2.36 -1.07 1.36
CA VAL A 83 -2.42 -2.02 0.25
C VAL A 83 -1.39 -1.68 -0.82
N VAL A 84 -1.38 -0.42 -1.27
CA VAL A 84 -0.58 0.07 -2.39
C VAL A 84 0.90 0.02 -2.09
N VAL A 85 1.33 0.47 -0.90
CA VAL A 85 2.76 0.54 -0.58
C VAL A 85 3.37 -0.86 -0.44
N PRO A 86 2.77 -1.80 0.31
CA PRO A 86 3.26 -3.17 0.34
C PRO A 86 3.25 -3.87 -1.03
N LEU A 87 2.25 -3.60 -1.86
CA LEU A 87 2.19 -4.09 -3.23
C LEU A 87 3.37 -3.58 -4.08
N CYS A 88 3.66 -2.28 -4.02
CA CYS A 88 4.82 -1.68 -4.69
C CYS A 88 6.14 -2.29 -4.20
N GLY A 89 6.25 -2.51 -2.89
CA GLY A 89 7.40 -3.18 -2.28
C GLY A 89 7.57 -4.61 -2.78
N LEU A 90 6.49 -5.40 -2.85
CA LEU A 90 6.54 -6.78 -3.31
C LEU A 90 6.90 -6.89 -4.80
N LEU A 91 6.36 -6.01 -5.65
CA LEU A 91 6.72 -5.91 -7.06
C LEU A 91 8.22 -5.64 -7.23
N THR A 92 8.75 -4.70 -6.45
CA THR A 92 10.18 -4.36 -6.47
C THR A 92 11.03 -5.53 -5.99
N PHE A 93 10.67 -6.13 -4.86
CA PHE A 93 11.39 -7.26 -4.27
C PHE A 93 11.48 -8.45 -5.23
N GLU A 94 10.35 -8.89 -5.79
CA GLU A 94 10.30 -9.99 -6.76
C GLU A 94 11.11 -9.70 -8.03
N THR A 95 11.14 -8.44 -8.46
CA THR A 95 11.93 -8.02 -9.63
C THR A 95 13.42 -8.08 -9.33
N VAL A 96 13.85 -7.57 -8.18
CA VAL A 96 15.26 -7.63 -7.76
C VAL A 96 15.71 -9.07 -7.54
N GLU A 97 14.90 -9.90 -6.88
CA GLU A 97 15.20 -11.32 -6.65
C GLU A 97 15.43 -12.08 -7.96
N ARG A 98 14.69 -11.73 -9.02
CA ARG A 98 14.86 -12.32 -10.35
C ARG A 98 16.10 -11.83 -11.09
N MET A 99 16.48 -10.57 -10.90
CA MET A 99 17.66 -9.98 -11.54
C MET A 99 18.95 -10.43 -10.86
N LEU A 100 18.89 -10.75 -9.56
CA LEU A 100 20.05 -11.25 -8.84
C LEU A 100 20.43 -12.65 -9.32
N PRO A 101 21.71 -12.91 -9.64
CA PRO A 101 22.17 -14.26 -9.95
C PRO A 101 21.95 -15.14 -8.72
N LYS A 102 21.31 -16.30 -8.91
CA LYS A 102 21.16 -17.29 -7.85
C LYS A 102 22.56 -17.64 -7.33
N ALA A 103 22.89 -17.18 -6.13
CA ALA A 103 24.12 -17.57 -5.47
C ALA A 103 24.12 -19.11 -5.40
N LYS A 104 25.13 -19.71 -6.05
CA LYS A 104 25.30 -21.16 -6.12
C LYS A 104 25.50 -21.65 -4.69
N ARG A 105 24.44 -22.18 -4.08
CA ARG A 105 24.45 -22.73 -2.73
C ARG A 105 24.95 -24.17 -2.75
#